data_AF-A0A167S8E4-F1
#
_entry.id   AF-A0A167S8E4-F1
#
_cell.length_a   1.000
_cell.length_b   1.000
_cell.length_c   1.000
_cell.angle_alpha   90.00
_cell.angle_beta   90.00
_cell.angle_gamma   90.00
#
_symmetry.space_group_name_H-M   'P 1'
#
loop_
_entity.id
_entity.type
_entity.pdbx_description
1 polymer ?
#
loop_
_entity_poly.entity_id
_entity_poly.type
_entity_poly.pdbx_seq_one_letter_code
_entity_poly.pdbx_strand_id
1 'polypeptide(L)'
;MASGRRERIWTPWPADVVVLLLEVQAAPGWVAALHCHTNLSASFLGKLRRDVARAVNPPPKGRTRLVADSPDQLEGRKPEAKLHIIRPAILTALLRQKSPHLYPIHSVLKGPVAALAYPTLDPPVLASLLRVLDRAIPRNYVPPDTGRKKKLPPRLQLLAALIGDQVMYEPAIRATATLPTLDTLRSQIVGLLSGSAGQIRGVLDAARGGRQVGLLQSYAKGLEEKA
;
A
#
# COMPACT_ATOMS: atom_id res chain seq x y z
N MET A 1 -48.69 -21.84 -24.11
CA MET A 1 -48.21 -20.53 -23.58
C MET A 1 -46.81 -20.72 -23.04
N ALA A 2 -45.80 -20.60 -23.92
CA ALA A 2 -44.40 -20.87 -23.59
C ALA A 2 -43.73 -19.58 -23.10
N SER A 3 -43.19 -19.60 -21.89
CA SER A 3 -42.43 -18.48 -21.33
C SER A 3 -41.04 -18.43 -21.97
N GLY A 4 -40.77 -17.35 -22.70
CA GLY A 4 -39.48 -17.07 -23.32
C GLY A 4 -38.42 -16.76 -22.27
N ARG A 5 -37.75 -17.80 -21.79
CA ARG A 5 -36.55 -17.70 -20.96
C ARG A 5 -35.40 -17.19 -21.85
N ARG A 6 -35.21 -15.87 -21.89
CA ARG A 6 -34.08 -15.23 -22.59
C ARG A 6 -32.78 -15.73 -21.98
N GLU A 7 -32.09 -16.59 -22.71
CA GLU A 7 -30.70 -16.94 -22.45
C GLU A 7 -29.87 -15.66 -22.51
N ARG A 8 -29.37 -15.23 -21.35
CA ARG A 8 -28.38 -14.16 -21.29
C ARG A 8 -27.10 -14.71 -21.89
N ILE A 9 -26.83 -14.34 -23.13
CA ILE A 9 -25.56 -14.54 -23.81
C ILE A 9 -24.47 -13.96 -22.90
N TRP A 10 -23.76 -14.85 -22.22
CA TRP A 10 -22.56 -14.52 -21.45
C TRP A 10 -21.50 -14.08 -22.44
N THR A 11 -21.28 -12.78 -22.60
CA THR A 11 -20.01 -12.35 -23.18
C THR A 11 -18.93 -12.62 -22.14
N PRO A 12 -17.84 -13.32 -22.50
CA PRO A 12 -16.71 -13.47 -21.60
C PRO A 12 -16.16 -12.08 -21.30
N TRP A 13 -16.05 -11.78 -20.00
CA TRP A 13 -15.38 -10.58 -19.52
C TRP A 13 -14.00 -10.46 -20.18
N PRO A 14 -13.47 -9.25 -20.42
CA PRO A 14 -12.09 -9.09 -20.87
C PRO A 14 -11.18 -9.84 -19.88
N ALA A 15 -10.47 -10.85 -20.40
CA ALA A 15 -9.69 -11.80 -19.61
C ALA A 15 -8.76 -11.07 -18.63
N ASP A 16 -8.18 -9.95 -19.06
CA ASP A 16 -7.26 -9.12 -18.28
C ASP A 16 -7.84 -8.63 -16.95
N VAL A 17 -9.14 -8.33 -16.87
CA VAL A 17 -9.75 -7.79 -15.64
C VAL A 17 -10.09 -8.91 -14.65
N VAL A 18 -10.53 -10.06 -15.18
CA VAL A 18 -10.81 -11.25 -14.36
C VAL A 18 -9.50 -11.84 -13.85
N VAL A 19 -8.47 -11.89 -14.69
CA VAL A 19 -7.12 -12.32 -14.33
C VAL A 19 -6.53 -11.36 -13.31
N LEU A 20 -6.69 -10.03 -13.45
CA LEU A 20 -6.28 -9.10 -12.42
C LEU A 20 -6.92 -9.39 -11.07
N LEU A 21 -8.24 -9.55 -11.02
CA LEU A 21 -8.90 -9.79 -9.74
C LEU A 21 -8.50 -11.16 -9.16
N LEU A 22 -8.32 -12.18 -9.99
CA LEU A 22 -7.87 -13.52 -9.56
C LEU A 22 -6.40 -13.52 -9.10
N GLU A 23 -5.51 -12.89 -9.85
CA GLU A 23 -4.07 -12.80 -9.57
C GLU A 23 -3.81 -11.92 -8.35
N VAL A 24 -4.59 -10.84 -8.20
CA VAL A 24 -4.55 -9.97 -7.02
C VAL A 24 -5.15 -10.69 -5.81
N GLN A 25 -6.29 -11.36 -5.93
CA GLN A 25 -6.94 -12.05 -4.81
C GLN A 25 -6.24 -13.36 -4.40
N ALA A 26 -5.42 -13.95 -5.28
CA ALA A 26 -4.64 -15.16 -4.97
C ALA A 26 -3.40 -14.90 -4.10
N ALA A 27 -2.91 -13.67 -4.03
CA ALA A 27 -1.74 -13.32 -3.22
C ALA A 27 -2.14 -12.87 -1.79
N PRO A 28 -1.60 -13.47 -0.73
CA PRO A 28 -1.86 -13.00 0.63
C PRO A 28 -1.25 -11.60 0.81
N GLY A 29 -2.09 -10.61 1.13
CA GLY A 29 -1.66 -9.23 1.36
C GLY A 29 -1.69 -8.32 0.12
N TRP A 30 -2.57 -8.60 -0.83
CA TRP A 30 -2.75 -7.74 -2.00
C TRP A 30 -3.32 -6.36 -1.65
N VAL A 31 -2.92 -5.37 -2.44
CA VAL A 31 -3.36 -3.98 -2.34
C VAL A 31 -3.84 -3.52 -3.71
N ALA A 32 -5.10 -3.09 -3.79
CA ALA A 32 -5.62 -2.40 -4.96
C ALA A 32 -6.04 -0.98 -4.60
N ALA A 33 -5.29 0.02 -5.03
CA ALA A 33 -5.65 1.43 -4.84
C ALA A 33 -6.50 1.92 -6.02
N LEU A 34 -7.72 2.35 -5.73
CA LEU A 34 -8.69 2.85 -6.69
C LEU A 34 -8.64 4.37 -6.77
N HIS A 35 -8.49 4.86 -8.00
CA HIS A 35 -8.39 6.27 -8.32
C HIS A 35 -9.48 6.66 -9.31
N CYS A 36 -10.14 7.79 -9.09
CA CYS A 36 -10.95 8.41 -10.13
C CYS A 36 -10.03 9.18 -11.07
N HIS A 37 -10.26 9.05 -12.37
CA HIS A 37 -9.47 9.77 -13.37
C HIS A 37 -10.34 10.49 -14.38
N THR A 38 -9.89 11.67 -14.82
CA THR A 38 -10.48 12.38 -15.95
C THR A 38 -9.39 12.86 -16.90
N ASN A 39 -9.60 12.69 -18.21
CA ASN A 39 -8.72 13.15 -19.28
C ASN A 39 -7.27 12.63 -19.21
N LEU A 40 -7.07 11.32 -18.98
CA LEU A 40 -5.74 10.71 -19.07
C LEU A 40 -5.32 10.49 -20.53
N SER A 41 -4.20 11.09 -20.92
CA SER A 41 -3.53 10.81 -22.20
C SER A 41 -2.76 9.49 -22.14
N ALA A 42 -2.71 8.74 -23.25
CA ALA A 42 -1.89 7.54 -23.37
C ALA A 42 -0.39 7.82 -23.09
N SER A 43 0.12 8.96 -23.55
CA SER A 43 1.50 9.38 -23.29
C SER A 43 1.78 9.66 -21.80
N PHE A 44 0.76 10.13 -21.07
CA PHE A 44 0.84 10.34 -19.64
C PHE A 44 0.79 9.02 -18.88
N LEU A 45 -0.07 8.08 -19.27
CA LEU A 45 -0.12 6.74 -18.69
C LEU A 45 1.20 5.98 -18.87
N GLY A 46 1.83 6.10 -20.04
CA GLY A 46 3.14 5.50 -20.28
C GLY A 46 4.26 6.13 -19.44
N LYS A 47 4.16 7.42 -19.09
CA LYS A 47 5.06 8.06 -18.11
C LYS A 47 4.77 7.57 -16.70
N LEU A 48 3.50 7.59 -16.29
CA LEU A 48 3.07 7.18 -14.96
C LEU A 48 3.41 5.72 -14.66
N ARG A 49 3.22 4.80 -15.61
CA ARG A 49 3.62 3.39 -15.46
C ARG A 49 5.13 3.23 -15.26
N ARG A 50 5.95 4.02 -15.97
CA ARG A 50 7.40 4.03 -15.78
C ARG A 50 7.79 4.59 -14.41
N ASP A 51 7.12 5.65 -13.97
CA ASP A 51 7.38 6.25 -12.66
C ASP A 51 6.96 5.31 -11.52
N VAL A 52 5.83 4.62 -11.65
CA VAL A 52 5.36 3.57 -10.74
C VAL A 52 6.37 2.41 -10.68
N ALA A 53 6.81 1.90 -11.84
CA ALA A 53 7.81 0.83 -11.89
C ALA A 53 9.14 1.25 -11.21
N ARG A 54 9.56 2.51 -11.41
CA ARG A 54 10.76 3.08 -10.79
C ARG A 54 10.61 3.30 -9.28
N ALA A 55 9.40 3.57 -8.79
CA ALA A 55 9.15 3.75 -7.36
C ALA A 55 9.16 2.42 -6.59
N VAL A 56 8.73 1.33 -7.24
CA VAL A 56 8.77 -0.03 -6.68
C VAL A 56 10.20 -0.56 -6.70
N ASN A 57 10.87 -0.44 -7.84
CA ASN A 57 12.23 -0.92 -8.06
C ASN A 57 13.12 0.27 -8.46
N PRO A 58 13.62 1.04 -7.47
CA PRO A 58 14.55 2.13 -7.76
C PRO A 58 15.83 1.57 -8.38
N PRO A 59 16.36 2.19 -9.45
CA PRO A 59 17.62 1.74 -10.01
C PRO A 59 18.72 1.83 -8.94
N PRO A 60 19.60 0.82 -8.83
CA PRO A 60 20.68 0.84 -7.85
C PRO A 60 21.54 2.09 -8.06
N LYS A 61 21.69 2.90 -7.01
CA LYS A 61 22.54 4.09 -7.06
C LYS A 61 24.00 3.64 -7.23
N GLY A 62 24.66 4.06 -8.31
CA GLY A 62 26.11 3.96 -8.46
C GLY A 62 26.66 2.77 -9.27
N ARG A 63 25.83 1.90 -9.88
CA ARG A 63 26.33 0.90 -10.84
C ARG A 63 26.10 1.34 -12.28
N THR A 64 27.19 1.59 -13.00
CA THR A 64 27.22 1.61 -14.46
C THR A 64 26.71 0.26 -14.97
N ARG A 65 25.74 0.30 -15.90
CA ARG A 65 25.18 -0.90 -16.54
C ARG A 65 26.28 -1.62 -17.33
N LEU A 66 26.92 -2.60 -16.71
CA LEU A 66 27.76 -3.57 -17.40
C LEU A 66 27.26 -4.94 -16.98
N VAL A 67 27.03 -5.78 -17.99
CA VAL A 67 26.54 -7.17 -17.93
C VAL A 67 25.01 -7.29 -17.88
N ALA A 68 24.50 -8.07 -18.83
CA ALA A 68 23.10 -8.21 -19.19
C ALA A 68 22.26 -8.76 -18.03
N ASP A 69 21.18 -8.05 -17.72
CA ASP A 69 20.14 -8.45 -16.76
C ASP A 69 19.45 -9.74 -17.27
N SER A 70 19.85 -10.90 -16.74
CA SER A 70 19.02 -12.10 -16.80
C SER A 70 17.80 -11.92 -15.88
N PRO A 71 16.57 -12.22 -16.33
CA PRO A 71 15.33 -11.86 -15.62
C PRO A 71 15.14 -12.54 -14.26
N ASP A 72 15.87 -13.63 -13.97
CA ASP A 72 15.60 -14.52 -12.82
C ASP A 72 16.58 -14.39 -11.64
N GLN A 73 17.63 -13.55 -11.71
CA GLN A 73 18.70 -13.53 -10.69
C GLN A 73 18.76 -12.29 -9.77
N LEU A 74 17.75 -11.41 -9.77
CA LEU A 74 17.70 -10.29 -8.83
C LEU A 74 16.95 -10.69 -7.55
N GLU A 75 17.60 -11.47 -6.68
CA GLU A 75 17.18 -11.61 -5.29
C GLU A 75 17.03 -10.21 -4.67
N GLY A 76 15.78 -9.80 -4.42
CA GLY A 76 15.45 -8.47 -3.89
C GLY A 76 14.64 -7.56 -4.84
N ARG A 77 14.32 -7.98 -6.07
CA ARG A 77 13.35 -7.24 -6.91
C ARG A 77 11.95 -7.40 -6.31
N LYS A 78 11.32 -6.28 -5.95
CA LYS A 78 9.95 -6.28 -5.42
C LYS A 78 8.95 -6.55 -6.55
N PRO A 79 7.81 -7.21 -6.26
CA PRO A 79 6.86 -7.62 -7.28
C PRO A 79 6.31 -6.42 -8.05
N GLU A 80 5.99 -6.61 -9.32
CA GLU A 80 5.63 -5.50 -10.21
C GLU A 80 4.24 -4.92 -9.87
N ALA A 81 4.18 -3.60 -9.63
CA ALA A 81 2.92 -2.88 -9.49
C ALA A 81 2.34 -2.59 -10.88
N LYS A 82 1.09 -3.00 -11.12
CA LYS A 82 0.42 -2.82 -12.41
C LYS A 82 -0.68 -1.76 -12.31
N LEU A 83 -0.69 -0.80 -13.24
CA LEU A 83 -1.71 0.24 -13.33
C LEU A 83 -2.68 -0.03 -14.49
N HIS A 84 -3.93 -0.30 -14.13
CA HIS A 84 -5.00 -0.63 -15.07
C HIS A 84 -6.10 0.42 -15.06
N ILE A 85 -6.68 0.65 -16.22
CA ILE A 85 -7.90 1.47 -16.36
C ILE A 85 -9.05 0.48 -16.52
N ILE A 86 -10.03 0.58 -15.63
CA ILE A 86 -11.13 -0.39 -15.55
C ILE A 86 -12.44 0.36 -15.64
N ARG A 87 -13.39 -0.20 -16.41
CA ARG A 87 -14.76 0.33 -16.45
C ARG A 87 -15.42 0.09 -15.09
N PRO A 88 -16.04 1.11 -14.46
CA PRO A 88 -16.64 0.96 -13.14
C PRO A 88 -17.69 -0.13 -13.06
N ALA A 89 -18.54 -0.25 -14.10
CA ALA A 89 -19.57 -1.27 -14.19
C ALA A 89 -19.01 -2.70 -14.17
N ILE A 90 -17.81 -2.90 -14.73
CA ILE A 90 -17.14 -4.20 -14.71
C ILE A 90 -16.64 -4.48 -13.29
N LEU A 91 -15.99 -3.49 -12.68
CA LEU A 91 -15.49 -3.61 -11.32
C LEU A 91 -16.61 -3.87 -10.30
N THR A 92 -17.73 -3.15 -10.37
CA THR A 92 -18.85 -3.32 -9.44
C THR A 92 -19.52 -4.69 -9.59
N ALA A 93 -19.68 -5.18 -10.82
CA ALA A 93 -20.18 -6.53 -11.06
C ALA A 93 -19.24 -7.60 -10.49
N LEU A 94 -17.92 -7.42 -10.66
CA LEU A 94 -16.91 -8.33 -10.11
C LEU A 94 -16.89 -8.33 -8.59
N LEU A 95 -16.93 -7.14 -7.96
CA LEU A 95 -17.01 -7.03 -6.49
C LEU A 95 -18.27 -7.70 -5.96
N ARG A 96 -19.42 -7.53 -6.63
CA ARG A 96 -20.66 -8.20 -6.23
C ARG A 96 -20.58 -9.71 -6.30
N GLN A 97 -19.85 -10.27 -7.28
CA GLN A 97 -19.76 -11.71 -7.49
C GLN A 97 -18.70 -12.38 -6.61
N LYS A 98 -17.51 -11.78 -6.48
CA LYS A 98 -16.33 -12.39 -5.86
C LYS A 98 -16.10 -11.96 -4.41
N SER A 99 -16.44 -10.72 -4.07
CA SER A 99 -16.13 -10.13 -2.77
C SER A 99 -17.28 -9.24 -2.29
N PRO A 100 -18.42 -9.82 -1.90
CA PRO A 100 -19.63 -9.07 -1.54
C PRO A 100 -19.41 -8.12 -0.35
N HIS A 101 -18.45 -8.41 0.52
CA HIS A 101 -18.04 -7.56 1.65
C HIS A 101 -17.45 -6.21 1.20
N LEU A 102 -16.89 -6.14 -0.02
CA LEU A 102 -16.32 -4.91 -0.59
C LEU A 102 -17.36 -4.07 -1.34
N TYR A 103 -18.60 -4.55 -1.45
CA TYR A 103 -19.67 -3.84 -2.17
C TYR A 103 -19.91 -2.39 -1.70
N PRO A 104 -19.76 -1.99 -0.42
CA PRO A 104 -19.97 -0.60 0.01
C PRO A 104 -19.20 0.46 -0.77
N ILE A 105 -18.08 0.08 -1.39
CA ILE A 105 -17.21 0.96 -2.19
C ILE A 105 -17.90 1.48 -3.47
N HIS A 106 -18.97 0.83 -3.93
CA HIS A 106 -19.69 1.22 -5.16
C HIS A 106 -20.17 2.68 -5.14
N SER A 107 -20.49 3.22 -3.95
CA SER A 107 -20.91 4.60 -3.75
C SER A 107 -19.84 5.62 -4.15
N VAL A 108 -18.57 5.22 -4.01
CA VAL A 108 -17.38 6.03 -4.29
C VAL A 108 -16.92 5.87 -5.74
N LEU A 109 -17.27 4.76 -6.41
CA LEU A 109 -16.89 4.44 -7.79
C LEU A 109 -17.75 5.16 -8.84
N LYS A 110 -17.88 6.48 -8.73
CA LYS A 110 -18.57 7.33 -9.71
C LYS A 110 -17.57 7.91 -10.70
N GLY A 111 -17.74 7.59 -12.00
CA GLY A 111 -16.88 8.08 -13.08
C GLY A 111 -15.75 7.11 -13.46
N PRO A 112 -14.81 7.50 -14.32
CA PRO A 112 -13.78 6.60 -14.83
C PRO A 112 -12.82 6.17 -13.70
N VAL A 113 -12.56 4.87 -13.55
CA VAL A 113 -11.71 4.33 -12.47
C VAL A 113 -10.39 3.77 -13.01
N ALA A 114 -9.31 4.09 -12.33
CA ALA A 114 -8.00 3.48 -12.49
C ALA A 114 -7.69 2.67 -11.23
N ALA A 115 -7.28 1.41 -11.40
CA ALA A 115 -6.88 0.52 -10.33
C ALA A 115 -5.37 0.30 -10.39
N LEU A 116 -4.68 0.64 -9.32
CA LEU A 116 -3.29 0.27 -9.11
C LEU A 116 -3.25 -1.01 -8.29
N ALA A 117 -2.80 -2.10 -8.89
CA ALA A 117 -2.68 -3.40 -8.24
C ALA A 117 -1.23 -3.64 -7.81
N TYR A 118 -1.03 -4.03 -6.56
CA TYR A 118 0.25 -4.42 -5.99
C TYR A 118 0.04 -5.70 -5.15
N PRO A 119 0.81 -6.78 -5.39
CA PRO A 119 0.51 -8.09 -4.80
C PRO A 119 1.04 -8.29 -3.37
N THR A 120 1.97 -7.47 -2.88
CA THR A 120 2.50 -7.55 -1.51
C THR A 120 2.14 -6.30 -0.71
N LEU A 121 1.93 -6.39 0.60
CA LEU A 121 1.65 -5.20 1.42
C LEU A 121 2.96 -4.68 2.04
N ASP A 122 3.63 -3.77 1.33
CA ASP A 122 4.81 -3.06 1.83
C ASP A 122 4.50 -1.57 2.05
N PRO A 123 4.32 -1.12 3.31
CA PRO A 123 4.04 0.29 3.63
C PRO A 123 5.00 1.34 3.02
N PRO A 124 6.34 1.16 3.02
CA PRO A 124 7.23 2.18 2.45
C PRO A 124 7.14 2.27 0.92
N VAL A 125 6.79 1.17 0.25
CA VAL A 125 6.55 1.15 -1.20
C VAL A 125 5.21 1.78 -1.51
N LEU A 126 4.19 1.51 -0.70
CA LEU A 126 2.91 2.19 -0.82
C LEU A 126 3.08 3.71 -0.68
N ALA A 127 3.90 4.17 0.28
CA ALA A 127 4.20 5.59 0.45
C ALA A 127 4.90 6.19 -0.78
N SER A 128 5.86 5.48 -1.40
CA SER A 128 6.52 5.97 -2.61
C SER A 128 5.56 6.02 -3.81
N LEU A 129 4.68 5.02 -3.93
CA LEU A 129 3.64 4.97 -4.96
C LEU A 129 2.64 6.13 -4.81
N LEU A 130 2.12 6.36 -3.60
CA LEU A 130 1.24 7.49 -3.32
C LEU A 130 1.93 8.82 -3.60
N ARG A 131 3.22 8.97 -3.27
CA ARG A 131 4.00 10.16 -3.62
C ARG A 131 4.14 10.37 -5.12
N VAL A 132 4.36 9.31 -5.89
CA VAL A 132 4.43 9.38 -7.36
C VAL A 132 3.08 9.79 -7.95
N LEU A 133 1.99 9.22 -7.43
CA LEU A 133 0.63 9.56 -7.85
C LEU A 133 0.27 11.01 -7.49
N ASP A 134 0.56 11.44 -6.26
CA ASP A 134 0.36 12.82 -5.79
C ASP A 134 1.19 13.82 -6.61
N ARG A 135 2.38 13.43 -7.07
CA ARG A 135 3.24 14.24 -7.95
C ARG A 135 2.74 14.30 -9.39
N ALA A 136 2.09 13.24 -9.86
CA ALA A 136 1.57 13.16 -11.22
C ALA A 136 0.34 14.07 -11.42
N ILE A 137 -0.30 14.52 -10.33
CA ILE A 137 -1.42 15.46 -10.35
C ILE A 137 -0.87 16.90 -10.42
N PRO A 138 -1.17 17.66 -11.49
CA PRO A 138 -0.77 19.06 -11.56
C PRO A 138 -1.55 19.88 -10.52
N ARG A 139 -0.86 20.37 -9.47
CA ARG A 139 -1.48 21.13 -8.37
C ARG A 139 -1.91 22.54 -8.77
N ASN A 140 -1.21 23.17 -9.71
CA ASN A 140 -1.47 24.54 -10.16
C ASN A 140 -1.45 24.60 -11.68
N TYR A 141 -2.62 24.50 -12.30
CA TYR A 141 -2.77 24.81 -13.72
C TYR A 141 -3.00 26.32 -13.88
N VAL A 142 -1.95 27.05 -14.25
CA VAL A 142 -2.09 28.41 -14.79
C VAL A 142 -2.32 28.26 -16.29
N PRO A 143 -3.47 28.68 -16.84
CA PRO A 143 -3.70 28.60 -18.27
C PRO A 143 -2.66 29.48 -18.99
N PRO A 144 -1.92 28.96 -19.99
CA PRO A 144 -1.10 29.83 -20.83
C PRO A 144 -2.01 30.76 -21.66
N ASP A 145 -1.62 32.02 -21.82
CA ASP A 145 -2.41 33.10 -22.44
C ASP A 145 -2.69 32.93 -23.94
N THR A 146 -2.18 31.87 -24.56
CA THR A 146 -2.27 31.66 -26.01
C THR A 146 -3.52 30.86 -26.40
N GLY A 147 -4.32 31.41 -27.31
CA GLY A 147 -5.64 30.93 -27.78
C GLY A 147 -5.70 29.58 -28.50
N ARG A 148 -4.82 28.63 -28.20
CA ARG A 148 -4.90 27.25 -28.70
C ARG A 148 -5.90 26.46 -27.86
N LYS A 149 -6.74 25.62 -28.50
CA LYS A 149 -7.72 24.74 -27.83
C LYS A 149 -7.03 23.93 -26.72
N LYS A 150 -7.29 24.30 -25.46
CA LYS A 150 -6.61 23.78 -24.26
C LYS A 150 -7.10 22.37 -23.94
N LYS A 151 -6.20 21.38 -23.95
CA LYS A 151 -6.47 20.05 -23.37
C LYS A 151 -6.60 20.22 -21.86
N LEU A 152 -7.73 19.82 -21.27
CA LEU A 152 -7.93 19.89 -19.83
C LEU A 152 -6.83 19.08 -19.12
N PRO A 153 -6.32 19.57 -17.97
CA PRO A 153 -5.29 18.86 -17.23
C PRO A 153 -5.82 17.49 -16.77
N PRO A 154 -4.98 16.44 -16.80
CA PRO A 154 -5.36 15.15 -16.23
C PRO A 154 -5.61 15.30 -14.74
N ARG A 155 -6.74 14.80 -14.25
CA ARG A 155 -7.02 14.71 -12.82
C ARG A 155 -6.99 13.25 -12.39
N LEU A 156 -6.27 12.98 -11.32
CA LEU A 156 -6.27 11.70 -10.60
C LEU A 156 -6.63 12.01 -9.15
N GLN A 157 -7.64 11.36 -8.61
CA GLN A 157 -8.04 11.50 -7.20
C GLN A 157 -8.03 10.13 -6.56
N LEU A 158 -7.33 10.00 -5.44
CA LEU A 158 -7.37 8.79 -4.61
C LEU A 158 -8.73 8.73 -3.93
N LEU A 159 -9.45 7.63 -4.13
CA LEU A 159 -10.78 7.44 -3.55
C LEU A 159 -10.73 6.46 -2.38
N ALA A 160 -10.26 5.25 -2.68
CA ALA A 160 -10.25 4.14 -1.74
C ALA A 160 -9.16 3.15 -2.13
N ALA A 161 -8.67 2.38 -1.18
CA ALA A 161 -7.83 1.22 -1.42
C ALA A 161 -8.47 -0.01 -0.79
N LEU A 162 -8.28 -1.12 -1.47
CA LEU A 162 -8.61 -2.45 -1.00
C LEU A 162 -7.31 -3.06 -0.50
N ILE A 163 -7.24 -3.38 0.79
CA ILE A 163 -6.07 -4.02 1.40
C ILE A 163 -6.57 -5.31 2.02
N GLY A 164 -6.23 -6.44 1.40
CA GLY A 164 -6.86 -7.73 1.72
C GLY A 164 -8.39 -7.64 1.64
N ASP A 165 -9.07 -7.99 2.73
CA ASP A 165 -10.54 -7.98 2.82
C ASP A 165 -11.12 -6.65 3.34
N GLN A 166 -10.29 -5.63 3.56
CA GLN A 166 -10.72 -4.35 4.12
C GLN A 166 -10.71 -3.24 3.07
N VAL A 167 -11.77 -2.42 3.10
CA VAL A 167 -11.85 -1.17 2.35
C VAL A 167 -11.32 -0.03 3.22
N MET A 168 -10.30 0.67 2.74
CA MET A 168 -9.73 1.84 3.39
C MET A 168 -9.99 3.08 2.52
N TYR A 169 -10.47 4.15 3.13
CA TYR A 169 -10.65 5.45 2.48
C TYR A 169 -9.37 6.29 2.54
N GLU A 170 -9.30 7.39 1.79
CA GLU A 170 -8.11 8.27 1.71
C GLU A 170 -7.33 8.50 3.03
N PRO A 171 -7.94 8.94 4.14
CA PRO A 171 -7.18 9.23 5.36
C PRO A 171 -6.54 7.96 5.97
N ALA A 172 -7.26 6.84 5.88
CA ALA A 172 -6.79 5.56 6.38
C ALA A 172 -5.62 5.03 5.53
N ILE A 173 -5.68 5.22 4.20
CA ILE A 173 -4.60 4.83 3.28
C ILE A 173 -3.31 5.60 3.60
N ARG A 174 -3.42 6.90 3.87
CA ARG A 174 -2.27 7.73 4.23
C ARG A 174 -1.67 7.28 5.57
N ALA A 175 -2.49 6.88 6.53
CA ALA A 175 -2.01 6.30 7.79
C ALA A 175 -1.29 4.96 7.56
N THR A 176 -1.83 4.08 6.72
CA THR A 176 -1.17 2.81 6.38
C THR A 176 0.18 3.02 5.71
N ALA A 177 0.31 4.04 4.87
CA ALA A 177 1.58 4.41 4.23
C ALA A 177 2.64 4.91 5.22
N THR A 178 2.24 5.40 6.40
CA THR A 178 3.17 5.80 7.48
C THR A 178 3.59 4.65 8.38
N LEU A 179 2.99 3.47 8.23
CA LEU A 179 3.35 2.31 9.05
C LEU A 179 4.79 1.87 8.78
N PRO A 180 5.49 1.37 9.81
CA PRO A 180 6.85 0.90 9.66
C PRO A 180 6.85 -0.54 9.07
N THR A 181 8.03 -1.07 8.73
CA THR A 181 8.14 -2.38 8.06
C THR A 181 7.72 -3.52 8.98
N LEU A 182 7.33 -4.67 8.40
CA LEU A 182 6.92 -5.85 9.18
C LEU A 182 7.98 -6.27 10.20
N ASP A 183 9.26 -6.17 9.84
CA ASP A 183 10.36 -6.51 10.71
C ASP A 183 10.43 -5.59 11.96
N THR A 184 10.22 -4.28 11.75
CA THR A 184 10.13 -3.34 12.87
C THR A 184 8.89 -3.55 13.75
N LEU A 185 7.76 -3.96 13.17
CA LEU A 185 6.58 -4.30 13.95
C LEU A 185 6.80 -5.58 14.76
N ARG A 186 7.46 -6.58 14.17
CA ARG A 186 7.84 -7.80 14.89
C ARG A 186 8.79 -7.48 16.04
N SER A 187 9.82 -6.66 15.82
CA SER A 187 10.74 -6.26 16.87
C SER A 187 10.07 -5.45 17.97
N GLN A 188 9.10 -4.58 17.63
CA GLN A 188 8.28 -3.86 18.61
C GLN A 188 7.41 -4.80 19.44
N ILE A 189 6.74 -5.79 18.81
CA ILE A 189 5.94 -6.78 19.54
C ILE A 189 6.83 -7.61 20.47
N VAL A 190 7.98 -8.09 19.98
CA VAL A 190 8.94 -8.81 20.80
C VAL A 190 9.46 -7.93 21.94
N GLY A 191 9.70 -6.64 21.68
CA GLY A 191 10.12 -5.66 22.68
C GLY A 191 9.05 -5.40 23.75
N LEU A 192 7.78 -5.25 23.36
CA LEU A 192 6.66 -5.06 24.29
C LEU A 192 6.41 -6.30 25.15
N LEU A 193 6.47 -7.50 24.54
CA LEU A 193 6.36 -8.76 25.27
C LEU A 193 7.54 -8.91 26.26
N SER A 194 8.76 -8.63 25.81
CA SER A 194 9.97 -8.73 26.66
C SER A 194 9.98 -7.70 27.78
N GLY A 195 9.46 -6.49 27.54
CA GLY A 195 9.36 -5.42 28.54
C GLY A 195 8.50 -5.82 29.74
N SER A 196 7.36 -6.47 29.50
CA SER A 196 6.49 -6.96 30.58
C SER A 196 7.17 -8.04 31.44
N ALA A 197 7.90 -8.97 30.80
CA ALA A 197 8.69 -9.96 31.51
C ALA A 197 9.82 -9.33 32.35
N GLY A 198 10.46 -8.28 31.81
CA GLY A 198 11.47 -7.49 32.53
C GLY A 198 10.90 -6.76 33.75
N GLN A 199 9.68 -6.21 33.65
CA GLN A 199 8.99 -5.58 34.78
C GLN A 199 8.69 -6.59 35.91
N ILE A 200 8.18 -7.79 35.56
CA ILE A 200 7.90 -8.84 36.53
C ILE A 200 9.18 -9.30 37.22
N ARG A 201 10.25 -9.52 36.45
CA ARG A 201 11.57 -9.87 37.00
C ARG A 201 12.11 -8.77 37.91
N GLY A 202 11.98 -7.49 37.52
CA GLY A 202 12.39 -6.36 38.35
C GLY A 202 11.62 -6.27 39.67
N VAL A 203 10.31 -6.55 39.67
CA VAL A 203 9.51 -6.65 40.90
C VAL A 203 9.96 -7.83 41.75
N LEU A 204 10.22 -8.98 41.13
CA LEU A 204 10.69 -10.17 41.84
C LEU A 204 12.09 -9.96 42.43
N ASP A 205 13.01 -9.33 41.70
CA ASP A 205 14.36 -9.00 42.17
C ASP A 205 14.32 -7.94 43.28
N ALA A 206 13.42 -6.97 43.19
CA ALA A 206 13.17 -6.01 44.26
C ALA A 206 12.60 -6.68 45.52
N ALA A 207 11.67 -7.64 45.36
CA ALA A 207 11.08 -8.41 46.45
C ALA A 207 12.06 -9.44 47.06
N ARG A 208 12.97 -10.00 46.25
CA ARG A 208 14.03 -10.94 46.67
C ARG A 208 15.18 -10.26 47.42
N GLY A 209 15.14 -8.93 47.58
CA GLY A 209 16.11 -8.18 48.39
C GLY A 209 17.12 -7.37 47.58
N GLY A 210 16.94 -7.20 46.27
CA GLY A 210 17.79 -6.33 45.46
C GLY A 210 17.84 -4.88 45.97
N ARG A 211 16.75 -4.39 46.58
CA ARG A 211 16.71 -3.08 47.25
C ARG A 211 17.50 -3.08 48.57
N GLN A 212 17.48 -4.18 49.32
CA GLN A 212 18.19 -4.28 50.60
C GLN A 212 19.71 -4.33 50.39
N VAL A 213 20.19 -5.03 49.36
CA VAL A 213 21.63 -5.06 49.03
C VAL A 213 22.15 -3.68 48.63
N GLY A 214 21.39 -2.93 47.81
CA GLY A 214 21.75 -1.56 47.45
C GLY A 214 21.76 -0.61 48.67
N LEU A 215 20.81 -0.77 49.59
CA LEU A 215 20.80 -0.03 50.85
C LEU A 215 22.01 -0.37 51.71
N LEU A 216 22.34 -1.64 51.90
CA LEU A 216 23.51 -2.07 52.68
C LEU A 216 24.83 -1.54 52.10
N GLN A 217 24.99 -1.56 50.78
CA GLN A 217 26.15 -0.95 50.11
C GLN A 217 26.20 0.57 50.28
N SER A 218 25.05 1.25 50.25
CA SER A 218 24.98 2.69 50.51
C SER A 218 25.37 3.05 51.95
N TYR A 219 24.98 2.22 52.93
CA TYR A 219 25.38 2.38 54.33
C TYR A 219 26.86 2.11 54.53
N ALA A 220 27.41 1.07 53.91
CA ALA A 220 28.84 0.76 53.95
C ALA A 220 29.67 1.94 53.39
N LYS A 221 29.29 2.47 52.22
CA LYS A 221 30.00 3.60 51.60
C LYS A 221 29.89 4.89 52.42
N GLY A 222 28.75 5.14 53.06
CA GLY A 222 28.57 6.29 53.96
C GLY A 222 29.36 6.20 55.27
N LEU A 223 29.82 5.00 55.65
CA LEU A 223 30.75 4.81 56.76
C LEU A 223 32.20 4.99 56.34
N GLU A 224 32.56 4.62 55.12
CA GLU A 224 33.91 4.84 54.56
C GLU A 224 34.21 6.33 54.32
N GLU A 225 33.22 7.14 53.97
CA GLU A 225 33.38 8.57 53.68
C GLU A 225 33.45 9.45 54.95
N LYS A 226 33.08 8.90 56.11
CA LYS A 226 33.13 9.56 57.43
C LYS A 226 34.35 9.20 58.28
N ALA A 227 35.12 8.20 57.85
CA ALA A 227 36.38 7.79 58.47
C ALA A 227 37.55 8.55 57.86
#